data_AF-J9ATH8-F1
#
_entry.id   AF-J9ATH8-F1
#
_cell.length_a   1.000
_cell.length_b   1.000
_cell.length_c   1.000
_cell.angle_alpha   90.00
_cell.angle_beta   90.00
_cell.angle_gamma   90.00
#
_symmetry.space_group_name_H-M   'P 1'
#
loop_
_entity.id
_entity.type
_entity.pdbx_description
1 polymer ?
#
loop_
_entity_poly.entity_id
_entity_poly.type
_entity_poly.pdbx_seq_one_letter_code
_entity_poly.pdbx_strand_id
1 'polypeptide(L)' 'MINMLSTEFAPRTAAWIHQGNDVIQALAISDSESGKIYIYDGKGDDKPIHVLNKIHSNSVKFIE' A
#
# COMPACT_ATOMS: atom_id res chain seq x y z
N MET A 1 2.25 3.74 19.94
CA MET A 1 0.84 3.88 19.52
C MET A 1 0.67 3.02 18.28
N ILE A 2 -0.40 2.24 18.20
CA ILE A 2 -0.70 1.38 17.05
C ILE A 2 -1.72 2.10 16.17
N ASN A 3 -1.58 2.00 14.85
CA ASN A 3 -2.61 2.38 13.89
C ASN A 3 -3.00 1.11 13.10
N MET A 4 -4.29 0.91 12.88
CA MET A 4 -4.82 -0.27 12.19
C MET A 4 -5.58 0.21 10.96
N LEU A 5 -5.16 -0.24 9.78
CA LEU A 5 -5.80 0.12 8.52
C LEU A 5 -6.80 -0.97 8.10
N SER A 6 -8.04 -0.58 7.84
CA SER A 6 -9.06 -1.47 7.26
C SER A 6 -9.08 -1.35 5.74
N THR A 7 -8.90 -2.47 5.03
CA THR A 7 -8.88 -2.49 3.56
C THR A 7 -10.11 -3.20 2.99
N GLU A 8 -10.70 -2.64 1.93
CA GLU A 8 -11.82 -3.26 1.20
C GLU A 8 -11.38 -4.41 0.26
N PHE A 9 -10.08 -4.71 0.22
CA PHE A 9 -9.47 -5.78 -0.57
C PHE A 9 -8.64 -6.68 0.35
N ALA A 10 -8.33 -7.89 -0.12
CA ALA A 10 -7.47 -8.83 0.61
C ALA A 10 -5.98 -8.45 0.37
N PRO A 11 -5.25 -7.96 1.39
CA PRO A 11 -3.87 -7.54 1.23
C PRO A 11 -2.93 -8.74 1.08
N ARG A 12 -1.93 -8.62 0.20
CA ARG A 12 -0.93 -9.69 -0.02
C ARG A 12 0.43 -9.38 0.56
N THR A 13 0.96 -8.19 0.25
CA THR A 13 2.26 -7.72 0.70
C THR A 13 2.17 -6.24 1.04
N ALA A 14 3.01 -5.78 1.96
CA ALA A 14 3.11 -4.37 2.33
C ALA A 14 4.57 -3.95 2.49
N ALA A 15 4.87 -2.71 2.15
CA ALA A 15 6.21 -2.14 2.27
C ALA A 15 6.14 -0.65 2.61
N TRP A 16 7.00 -0.21 3.52
CA TRP A 16 7.20 1.21 3.80
C TRP A 16 7.93 1.86 2.63
N ILE A 17 7.42 3.01 2.20
CA ILE A 17 8.09 3.86 1.23
C ILE A 17 8.91 4.87 2.03
N HIS A 18 10.21 4.92 1.73
CA HIS A 18 11.14 5.84 2.39
C HIS A 18 11.72 6.79 1.36
N GLN A 19 11.43 8.08 1.50
CA GLN A 19 12.12 9.15 0.80
C GLN A 19 12.63 10.19 1.79
N GLY A 20 13.74 10.85 1.44
CA GLY A 20 14.32 11.90 2.28
C GLY A 20 13.34 13.06 2.46
N ASN A 21 13.15 13.49 3.71
CA ASN A 21 12.26 14.60 4.10
C ASN A 21 10.75 14.34 3.87
N ASP A 22 10.31 13.09 3.93
CA ASP A 22 8.90 12.75 3.85
C ASP A 22 8.10 13.25 5.06
N VAL A 23 7.03 13.99 4.79
CA VAL A 23 6.05 14.43 5.80
C VAL A 23 5.12 13.27 6.17
N ILE A 24 4.85 12.39 5.20
CA ILE A 24 3.90 11.26 5.33
C ILE A 24 4.69 9.96 5.45
N GLN A 25 4.32 9.13 6.41
CA GLN A 25 4.87 7.78 6.52
C GLN A 25 4.12 6.87 5.56
N ALA A 26 4.50 6.90 4.28
CA ALA A 26 3.75 6.20 3.24
C ALA A 26 3.93 4.68 3.33
N LEU A 27 2.81 3.95 3.31
CA LEU A 27 2.76 2.50 3.32
C LEU A 27 2.09 2.01 2.04
N ALA A 28 2.82 1.25 1.21
CA ALA A 28 2.26 0.58 0.04
C ALA A 28 1.71 -0.80 0.43
N ILE A 29 0.50 -1.12 0.01
CA ILE A 29 -0.17 -2.41 0.24
C ILE A 29 -0.69 -2.94 -1.10
N SER A 30 -0.28 -4.15 -1.48
CA SER A 30 -0.72 -4.79 -2.72
C SER A 30 -2.00 -5.59 -2.53
N ASP A 31 -2.89 -5.53 -3.52
CA ASP A 31 -4.04 -6.42 -3.62
C ASP A 31 -3.60 -7.86 -3.98
N SER A 32 -4.21 -8.86 -3.37
CA SER A 32 -3.95 -10.26 -3.66
C SER A 32 -4.60 -10.74 -4.96
N GLU A 33 -5.70 -10.12 -5.38
CA GLU A 33 -6.48 -10.55 -6.54
C GLU A 33 -6.23 -9.69 -7.79
N SER A 34 -5.61 -8.52 -7.62
CA SER A 34 -5.34 -7.58 -8.72
C SER A 34 -3.92 -7.02 -8.70
N GLY A 35 -3.48 -6.41 -9.81
CA GLY A 35 -2.20 -5.71 -9.88
C GLY A 35 -2.19 -4.32 -9.22
N LYS A 36 -3.21 -3.99 -8.42
CA LYS A 36 -3.32 -2.69 -7.76
C LYS A 36 -2.43 -2.64 -6.51
N ILE A 37 -1.80 -1.49 -6.30
CA ILE A 37 -1.09 -1.16 -5.07
C ILE A 37 -1.71 0.11 -4.51
N TYR A 38 -2.16 0.05 -3.27
CA TYR A 38 -2.75 1.18 -2.54
C TYR A 38 -1.70 1.76 -1.62
N ILE A 39 -1.52 3.09 -1.68
CA ILE A 39 -0.59 3.82 -0.82
C ILE A 39 -1.41 4.55 0.23
N TYR A 40 -1.12 4.31 1.50
CA TYR A 40 -1.76 4.91 2.66
C TYR A 40 -0.77 5.79 3.43
N ASP A 41 -1.30 6.74 4.20
CA ASP A 41 -0.54 7.34 5.29
C ASP A 41 -0.58 6.38 6.50
N GLY A 42 0.57 5.88 6.94
CA GLY A 42 0.66 4.95 8.08
C GLY A 42 0.18 5.53 9.40
N LYS A 43 0.05 6.86 9.51
CA LYS A 43 -0.54 7.55 10.67
C LYS A 43 -1.94 8.10 10.40
N GLY A 44 -2.42 8.01 9.16
CA GLY A 44 -3.68 8.57 8.71
C GLY A 44 -4.87 7.62 8.91
N ASP A 45 -5.93 7.89 8.16
CA ASP A 45 -7.15 7.09 8.12
C ASP A 45 -7.06 5.95 7.07
N ASP A 46 -8.13 5.17 6.98
CA ASP A 46 -8.25 4.01 6.07
C ASP A 46 -8.42 4.42 4.59
N LYS A 47 -7.99 5.63 4.22
CA LYS A 47 -8.12 6.15 2.85
C LYS A 47 -6.78 6.13 2.13
N PRO A 48 -6.71 5.50 0.94
CA PRO A 48 -5.49 5.53 0.16
C PRO A 48 -5.26 6.95 -0.37
N ILE A 49 -4.06 7.48 -0.12
CA ILE A 49 -3.59 8.76 -0.68
C ILE A 49 -3.25 8.62 -2.17
N HIS A 50 -2.94 7.41 -2.62
CA HIS A 50 -2.66 7.12 -4.03
C HIS A 50 -2.93 5.65 -4.36
N VAL A 51 -3.27 5.35 -5.62
CA VAL A 51 -3.49 3.98 -6.10
C VAL A 51 -2.75 3.78 -7.41
N LEU A 52 -1.80 2.85 -7.41
CA LEU A 52 -1.08 2.40 -8.60
C LEU A 52 -1.87 1.26 -9.24
N ASN A 53 -2.49 1.50 -10.39
CA ASN A 53 -3.34 0.52 -11.09
C ASN A 53 -2.91 0.24 -12.54
N LYS A 54 -1.77 0.79 -12.96
CA LYS A 54 -1.27 0.70 -14.35
C LYS A 54 0.11 0.04 -14.47
N ILE A 55 0.74 -0.31 -13.34
CA ILE A 55 2.11 -0.84 -13.33
C ILE A 55 2.12 -2.36 -13.52
N HIS A 56 1.18 -3.05 -12.86
CA HIS A 56 1.09 -4.50 -12.92
C HIS A 56 -0.23 -4.94 -13.55
N SER A 57 -0.15 -5.83 -14.55
CA SER A 57 -1.33 -6.45 -15.15
C SER A 57 -1.89 -7.61 -14.30
N ASN A 58 -1.09 -8.16 -13.38
CA ASN A 58 -1.40 -9.30 -12.52
C ASN A 58 -1.06 -8.99 -11.06
N SER A 59 -1.56 -9.82 -10.13
CA SER A 59 -1.27 -9.74 -8.69
C SER A 59 0.23 -9.68 -8.36
N VAL A 60 0.60 -8.77 -7.46
CA VAL A 60 1.98 -8.51 -7.06
C VAL A 60 2.51 -9.66 -6.19
N LYS A 61 3.71 -10.14 -6.47
CA LYS A 61 4.37 -11.20 -5.71
C LYS A 61 5.79 -10.83 -5.33
N PHE A 62 6.20 -11.28 -4.15
CA PHE A 62 7.61 -11.24 -3.76
C PHE A 62 8.40 -12.18 -4.67
N ILE A 63 9.55 -11.72 -5.14
CA ILE A 63 10.47 -12.51 -5.96
C ILE A 63 11.58 -12.98 -5.00
N GLU A 64 11.64 -14.28 -4.77
CA GLU A 64 12.70 -14.95 -3.99
C GLU A 64 13.76 -15.54 -4.92
#